data_AF-A0A024SDY4-F1
#
_entry.id   AF-A0A024SDY4-F1
#
_cell.length_a   1.000
_cell.length_b   1.000
_cell.length_c   1.000
_cell.angle_alpha   90.00
_cell.angle_beta   90.00
_cell.angle_gamma   90.00
#
_symmetry.space_group_name_H-M   'P 1'
#
loop_
_entity.id
_entity.type
_entity.pdbx_description
1 polymer ?
#
loop_
_entity_poly.entity_id
_entity_poly.type
_entity_poly.pdbx_seq_one_letter_code
_entity_poly.pdbx_strand_id
1 'polypeptide(L)'
;LPASFRNGSAWIGPPHNRVRYFLADDLNMSKLTEASAYFFVLGKVKSPRPLHYQQALGLEIQVSERLDTHLLWANGKIYIKPLPRYLLEPKFWTEYLDCPKSCPYATDFHLLRESGLMRRSAQFSQEVPCEHSKLWKCAMGLVYSYVALVAHESDFAIAQSHKLVPDSLEFHEWKLFVDRMLRGGKLYGQIDERFTYGELDLARLNTVMM
;
A
#
# COMPACT_ATOMS: atom_id res chain seq x y z
N LEU A 1 -2.15 6.10 14.61
CA LEU A 1 -0.70 5.80 14.52
C LEU A 1 -0.36 4.68 15.52
N PRO A 2 0.69 3.86 15.31
CA PRO A 2 1.09 2.83 16.28
C PRO A 2 1.60 3.44 17.60
N ALA A 3 1.79 2.61 18.62
CA ALA A 3 2.28 3.06 19.93
C ALA A 3 3.72 3.60 19.87
N SER A 4 4.58 2.98 19.05
CA SER A 4 5.97 3.39 18.85
C SER A 4 6.48 2.95 17.49
N PHE A 5 7.54 3.58 17.00
CA PHE A 5 8.31 3.08 15.87
C PHE A 5 9.81 3.25 16.11
N ARG A 6 10.62 2.54 15.33
CA ARG A 6 12.09 2.62 15.38
C ARG A 6 12.59 3.53 14.27
N ASN A 7 13.55 4.39 14.57
CA ASN A 7 14.24 5.20 13.57
C ASN A 7 15.75 5.01 13.75
N GLY A 8 16.31 4.05 13.01
CA GLY A 8 17.67 3.58 13.21
C GLY A 8 17.85 2.75 14.49
N SER A 9 19.10 2.55 14.92
CA SER A 9 19.46 1.69 16.05
C SER A 9 19.20 2.32 17.43
N ALA A 10 19.22 3.65 17.52
CA ALA A 10 19.26 4.37 18.80
C ALA A 10 17.94 5.04 19.20
N TRP A 11 16.96 5.14 18.28
CA TRP A 11 15.72 5.89 18.55
C TRP A 11 14.49 4.99 18.50
N ILE A 12 13.73 4.99 19.60
CA ILE A 12 12.40 4.39 19.73
C ILE A 12 11.52 5.43 20.40
N GLY A 13 10.37 5.72 19.81
CA GLY A 13 9.47 6.71 20.38
C GLY A 13 8.12 6.75 19.69
N PRO A 14 7.20 7.58 20.20
CA PRO A 14 5.88 7.68 19.62
C PRO A 14 5.92 8.37 18.25
N PRO A 15 5.13 7.91 17.27
CA PRO A 15 5.17 8.39 15.89
C PRO A 15 4.69 9.84 15.72
N HIS A 16 3.81 10.36 16.58
CA HIS A 16 3.29 11.73 16.47
C HIS A 16 4.38 12.81 16.58
N ASN A 17 5.50 12.51 17.26
CA ASN A 17 6.64 13.43 17.36
C ASN A 17 7.50 13.45 16.09
N ARG A 18 7.39 12.44 15.23
CA ARG A 18 8.26 12.21 14.07
C ARG A 18 7.51 11.56 12.90
N VAL A 19 6.32 12.06 12.57
CA VAL A 19 5.40 11.41 11.62
C VAL A 19 6.06 11.14 10.25
N ARG A 20 6.88 12.08 9.75
CA ARG A 20 7.61 11.89 8.48
C ARG A 20 8.52 10.68 8.48
N TYR A 21 9.35 10.53 9.52
CA TYR A 21 10.24 9.38 9.66
C TYR A 21 9.46 8.08 9.86
N PHE A 22 8.35 8.14 10.59
CA PHE A 22 7.46 6.99 10.75
C PHE A 22 6.91 6.54 9.40
N LEU A 23 6.38 7.47 8.58
CA LEU A 23 5.81 7.12 7.27
C LEU A 23 6.87 6.58 6.30
N ALA A 24 8.09 7.13 6.33
CA ALA A 24 9.21 6.63 5.53
C ALA A 24 9.63 5.20 5.90
N ASP A 25 9.38 4.76 7.14
CA ASP A 25 9.61 3.39 7.61
C ASP A 25 8.38 2.48 7.35
N ASP A 26 7.18 2.92 7.71
CA ASP A 26 5.95 2.11 7.59
C ASP A 26 5.56 1.83 6.14
N LEU A 27 5.75 2.80 5.25
CA LEU A 27 5.49 2.67 3.82
C LEU A 27 6.76 2.35 3.01
N ASN A 28 7.79 1.83 3.67
CA ASN A 28 9.06 1.51 3.02
C ASN A 28 8.95 0.28 2.12
N MET A 29 9.38 0.43 0.86
CA MET A 29 9.41 -0.62 -0.15
C MET A 29 10.82 -0.95 -0.67
N SER A 30 11.86 -0.33 -0.10
CA SER A 30 13.23 -0.31 -0.67
C SER A 30 13.76 -1.70 -1.03
N LYS A 31 13.70 -2.66 -0.09
CA LYS A 31 14.17 -4.03 -0.31
C LYS A 31 13.49 -4.71 -1.50
N LEU A 32 12.20 -4.48 -1.66
CA LEU A 32 11.44 -5.10 -2.74
C LEU A 32 11.63 -4.35 -4.06
N THR A 33 11.91 -3.04 -4.00
CA THR A 33 12.26 -2.22 -5.16
C THR A 33 13.59 -2.65 -5.79
N GLU A 34 14.52 -3.26 -5.04
CA GLU A 34 15.74 -3.85 -5.61
C GLU A 34 15.42 -4.94 -6.66
N ALA A 35 14.33 -5.68 -6.45
CA ALA A 35 13.84 -6.67 -7.41
C ALA A 35 12.92 -6.10 -8.51
N SER A 36 12.73 -4.77 -8.57
CA SER A 36 11.76 -4.15 -9.50
C SER A 36 12.01 -4.50 -10.97
N ALA A 37 13.28 -4.57 -11.38
CA ALA A 37 13.68 -4.97 -12.72
C ALA A 37 13.20 -6.39 -13.10
N TYR A 38 12.95 -7.25 -12.12
CA TYR A 38 12.54 -8.64 -12.31
C TYR A 38 11.05 -8.88 -12.06
N PHE A 39 10.24 -7.87 -11.72
CA PHE A 39 8.81 -8.09 -11.42
C PHE A 39 8.06 -8.75 -12.58
N PHE A 40 8.42 -8.44 -13.83
CA PHE A 40 7.85 -9.10 -15.02
C PHE A 40 8.13 -10.61 -15.08
N VAL A 41 9.24 -11.05 -14.48
CA VAL A 41 9.58 -12.48 -14.32
C VAL A 41 8.80 -13.06 -13.14
N LEU A 42 8.75 -12.33 -12.02
CA LEU A 42 8.19 -12.80 -10.76
C LEU A 42 6.66 -12.96 -10.76
N GLY A 43 5.94 -12.19 -11.59
CA GLY A 43 4.48 -12.25 -11.63
C GLY A 43 3.88 -11.61 -12.88
N LYS A 44 2.58 -11.87 -13.08
CA LYS A 44 1.79 -11.19 -14.10
C LYS A 44 1.18 -9.92 -13.49
N VAL A 45 1.00 -8.89 -14.31
CA VAL A 45 0.22 -7.71 -13.93
C VAL A 45 -1.21 -8.16 -13.63
N LYS A 46 -1.59 -8.12 -12.36
CA LYS A 46 -2.90 -8.54 -11.86
C LYS A 46 -3.12 -7.99 -10.45
N SER A 47 -4.35 -7.60 -10.14
CA SER A 47 -4.77 -7.31 -8.76
C SER A 47 -4.67 -8.58 -7.89
N PRO A 48 -4.44 -8.44 -6.57
CA PRO A 48 -4.51 -9.58 -5.67
C PRO A 48 -5.91 -10.20 -5.67
N ARG A 49 -5.98 -11.48 -5.33
CA ARG A 49 -7.20 -12.29 -5.25
C ARG A 49 -7.91 -12.01 -3.90
N PRO A 50 -9.25 -12.02 -3.85
CA PRO A 50 -9.98 -11.79 -2.61
C PRO A 50 -9.61 -12.76 -1.48
N LEU A 51 -9.77 -12.35 -0.22
CA LEU A 51 -9.34 -13.10 0.96
C LEU A 51 -9.97 -14.50 1.06
N HIS A 52 -11.26 -14.64 0.78
CA HIS A 52 -11.93 -15.95 0.76
C HIS A 52 -11.29 -16.89 -0.26
N TYR A 53 -10.81 -16.36 -1.38
CA TYR A 53 -10.14 -17.14 -2.41
C TYR A 53 -8.72 -17.51 -2.00
N GLN A 54 -8.01 -16.66 -1.26
CA GLN A 54 -6.72 -17.03 -0.64
C GLN A 54 -6.89 -18.25 0.26
N GLN A 55 -7.92 -18.25 1.11
CA GLN A 55 -8.23 -19.40 1.98
C GLN A 55 -8.63 -20.64 1.18
N ALA A 56 -9.42 -20.49 0.10
CA ALA A 56 -9.79 -21.60 -0.78
C ALA A 56 -8.58 -22.26 -1.47
N LEU A 57 -7.50 -21.50 -1.68
CA LEU A 57 -6.22 -22.03 -2.18
C LEU A 57 -5.37 -22.69 -1.10
N GLY A 58 -5.86 -22.75 0.15
CA GLY A 58 -5.12 -23.29 1.28
C GLY A 58 -4.04 -22.37 1.83
N LEU A 59 -4.07 -21.07 1.48
CA LEU A 59 -3.12 -20.10 2.03
C LEU A 59 -3.56 -19.64 3.42
N GLU A 60 -2.64 -19.75 4.38
CA GLU A 60 -2.77 -19.16 5.71
C GLU A 60 -2.45 -17.66 5.64
N ILE A 61 -3.36 -16.81 6.12
CA ILE A 61 -3.14 -15.36 6.20
C ILE A 61 -2.25 -15.05 7.40
N GLN A 62 -1.03 -14.58 7.12
CA GLN A 62 -0.04 -14.19 8.11
C GLN A 62 0.07 -12.66 8.18
N VAL A 63 -0.18 -12.08 9.36
CA VAL A 63 0.01 -10.64 9.59
C VAL A 63 1.49 -10.27 9.51
N SER A 64 1.81 -9.19 8.81
CA SER A 64 3.15 -8.59 8.77
C SER A 64 3.09 -7.07 8.69
N GLU A 65 3.69 -6.35 9.63
CA GLU A 65 3.69 -4.88 9.64
C GLU A 65 4.57 -4.24 8.55
N ARG A 66 5.35 -5.02 7.79
CA ARG A 66 6.24 -4.47 6.77
C ARG A 66 5.54 -4.37 5.42
N LEU A 67 5.54 -3.17 4.80
CA LEU A 67 4.94 -2.99 3.47
C LEU A 67 5.65 -3.81 2.39
N ASP A 68 6.97 -3.95 2.45
CA ASP A 68 7.77 -4.75 1.52
C ASP A 68 7.52 -6.27 1.58
N THR A 69 6.72 -6.73 2.55
CA THR A 69 6.26 -8.14 2.61
C THR A 69 4.78 -8.30 2.26
N HIS A 70 4.05 -7.21 2.11
CA HIS A 70 2.62 -7.25 1.80
C HIS A 70 2.40 -7.94 0.44
N LEU A 71 1.53 -8.95 0.42
CA LEU A 71 1.23 -9.84 -0.72
C LEU A 71 2.41 -10.71 -1.18
N LEU A 72 3.43 -10.92 -0.34
CA LEU A 72 4.37 -12.02 -0.57
C LEU A 72 3.73 -13.31 -0.08
N TRP A 73 3.98 -14.42 -0.77
CA TRP A 73 3.52 -15.73 -0.32
C TRP A 73 4.63 -16.78 -0.43
N ALA A 74 4.66 -17.71 0.53
CA ALA A 74 5.64 -18.77 0.64
C ALA A 74 5.13 -19.86 1.58
N ASN A 75 5.47 -21.13 1.33
CA ASN A 75 5.21 -22.23 2.25
C ASN A 75 3.75 -22.30 2.74
N GLY A 76 2.78 -22.09 1.84
CA GLY A 76 1.36 -22.09 2.18
C GLY A 76 0.88 -20.87 2.97
N LYS A 77 1.67 -19.80 3.07
CA LYS A 77 1.32 -18.57 3.78
C LYS A 77 1.32 -17.38 2.85
N ILE A 78 0.40 -16.44 3.07
CA ILE A 78 0.42 -15.11 2.44
C ILE A 78 0.59 -14.04 3.52
N TYR A 79 1.56 -13.15 3.34
CA TYR A 79 1.88 -12.09 4.27
C TYR A 79 1.06 -10.83 3.95
N ILE A 80 0.25 -10.37 4.89
CA ILE A 80 -0.62 -9.20 4.70
C ILE A 80 -0.39 -8.19 5.81
N LYS A 81 0.06 -7.00 5.43
CA LYS A 81 0.05 -5.80 6.31
C LYS A 81 -1.38 -5.37 6.63
N PRO A 82 -1.77 -5.27 7.92
CA PRO A 82 -3.05 -4.70 8.32
C PRO A 82 -3.22 -3.29 7.75
N LEU A 83 -4.42 -2.94 7.31
CA LEU A 83 -4.72 -1.62 6.79
C LEU A 83 -4.57 -0.59 7.92
N PRO A 84 -3.55 0.31 7.88
CA PRO A 84 -3.32 1.21 8.98
C PRO A 84 -4.49 2.18 9.14
N ARG A 85 -5.00 2.34 10.37
CA ARG A 85 -6.14 3.23 10.67
C ARG A 85 -5.94 4.65 10.14
N TYR A 86 -4.70 5.15 10.13
CA TYR A 86 -4.42 6.50 9.64
C TYR A 86 -4.70 6.64 8.13
N LEU A 87 -4.69 5.56 7.34
CA LEU A 87 -5.07 5.60 5.92
C LEU A 87 -6.60 5.62 5.72
N LEU A 88 -7.39 5.27 6.75
CA LEU A 88 -8.85 5.40 6.70
C LEU A 88 -9.30 6.86 6.92
N GLU A 89 -8.43 7.68 7.53
CA GLU A 89 -8.70 9.06 7.95
C GLU A 89 -8.36 10.08 6.85
N PRO A 90 -9.34 10.76 6.22
CA PRO A 90 -9.08 11.71 5.12
C PRO A 90 -8.14 12.85 5.51
N LYS A 91 -8.24 13.34 6.75
CA LYS A 91 -7.39 14.42 7.26
C LYS A 91 -5.91 14.03 7.26
N PHE A 92 -5.61 12.76 7.55
CA PHE A 92 -4.24 12.27 7.57
C PHE A 92 -3.59 12.34 6.18
N TRP A 93 -4.35 12.03 5.12
CA TRP A 93 -3.86 12.15 3.75
C TRP A 93 -3.48 13.60 3.42
N THR A 94 -4.36 14.55 3.72
CA THR A 94 -4.12 15.97 3.44
C THR A 94 -2.96 16.55 4.27
N GLU A 95 -2.76 16.06 5.48
CA GLU A 95 -1.76 16.60 6.41
C GLU A 95 -0.36 16.01 6.19
N TYR A 96 -0.27 14.71 5.89
CA TYR A 96 1.02 13.99 5.87
C TYR A 96 1.38 13.34 4.54
N LEU A 97 0.43 13.13 3.62
CA LEU A 97 0.69 12.49 2.32
C LEU A 97 0.55 13.46 1.13
N ASP A 98 -0.03 14.63 1.32
CA ASP A 98 -0.09 15.66 0.28
C ASP A 98 1.21 16.46 0.20
N CYS A 99 1.46 17.08 -0.95
CA CYS A 99 2.64 17.92 -1.11
C CYS A 99 2.47 19.24 -0.32
N PRO A 100 3.51 19.73 0.38
CA PRO A 100 3.46 21.07 0.96
C PRO A 100 3.38 22.10 -0.17
N LYS A 101 2.77 23.26 0.10
CA LYS A 101 2.59 24.34 -0.90
C LYS A 101 3.90 24.83 -1.53
N SER A 102 5.02 24.69 -0.81
CA SER A 102 6.35 25.05 -1.28
C SER A 102 7.04 23.97 -2.13
N CYS A 103 6.41 22.82 -2.34
CA CYS A 103 6.98 21.73 -3.13
C CYS A 103 6.92 22.08 -4.62
N PRO A 104 8.05 22.11 -5.35
CA PRO A 104 8.07 22.37 -6.79
C PRO A 104 7.20 21.37 -7.58
N TYR A 105 7.14 20.12 -7.12
CA TYR A 105 6.35 19.05 -7.71
C TYR A 105 4.85 19.11 -7.37
N ALA A 106 4.39 20.01 -6.49
CA ALA A 106 3.01 19.99 -5.99
C ALA A 106 1.97 20.12 -7.11
N THR A 107 2.14 21.08 -8.02
CA THR A 107 1.20 21.34 -9.11
C THR A 107 1.08 20.12 -10.02
N ASP A 108 2.21 19.59 -10.49
CA ASP A 108 2.27 18.41 -11.35
C ASP A 108 1.67 17.18 -10.64
N PHE A 109 1.99 17.00 -9.36
CA PHE A 109 1.44 15.93 -8.54
C PHE A 109 -0.09 15.98 -8.48
N HIS A 110 -0.68 17.15 -8.22
CA HIS A 110 -2.13 17.32 -8.16
C HIS A 110 -2.79 17.00 -9.52
N LEU A 111 -2.26 17.56 -10.62
CA LEU A 111 -2.78 17.34 -11.96
C LEU A 111 -2.70 15.87 -12.39
N LEU A 112 -1.55 15.23 -12.15
CA LEU A 112 -1.33 13.81 -12.48
C LEU A 112 -2.23 12.88 -11.66
N ARG A 113 -2.49 13.22 -10.39
CA ARG A 113 -3.41 12.48 -9.52
C ARG A 113 -4.84 12.56 -10.03
N GLU A 114 -5.33 13.77 -10.28
CA GLU A 114 -6.69 14.01 -10.78
C GLU A 114 -6.92 13.37 -12.16
N SER A 115 -5.89 13.33 -12.99
CA SER A 115 -5.93 12.72 -14.32
C SER A 115 -5.71 11.20 -14.32
N GLY A 116 -5.33 10.59 -13.18
CA GLY A 116 -5.00 9.17 -13.09
C GLY A 116 -3.73 8.77 -13.85
N LEU A 117 -2.78 9.69 -14.01
CA LEU A 117 -1.54 9.53 -14.79
C LEU A 117 -0.27 9.46 -13.92
N MET A 118 -0.40 9.39 -12.59
CA MET A 118 0.72 9.35 -11.63
C MET A 118 1.80 8.29 -11.93
N ARG A 119 1.43 7.12 -12.46
CA ARG A 119 2.42 6.10 -12.88
C ARG A 119 3.28 6.52 -14.06
N ARG A 120 2.79 7.44 -14.88
CA ARG A 120 3.48 7.98 -16.05
C ARG A 120 4.05 9.38 -15.76
N SER A 121 4.27 9.72 -14.49
CA SER A 121 4.72 11.06 -14.10
C SER A 121 5.98 11.51 -14.84
N ALA A 122 6.94 10.62 -15.05
CA ALA A 122 8.18 10.91 -15.77
C ALA A 122 7.98 11.28 -17.25
N GLN A 123 6.84 10.96 -17.85
CA GLN A 123 6.50 11.36 -19.23
C GLN A 123 5.87 12.76 -19.30
N PHE A 124 5.35 13.26 -18.19
CA PHE A 124 4.50 14.46 -18.15
C PHE A 124 5.02 15.57 -17.24
N SER A 125 6.10 15.33 -16.50
CA SER A 125 6.70 16.27 -15.57
C SER A 125 8.21 16.28 -15.70
N GLN A 126 8.80 17.47 -15.68
CA GLN A 126 10.26 17.67 -15.62
C GLN A 126 10.77 17.75 -14.17
N GLU A 127 9.86 17.89 -13.21
CA GLU A 127 10.16 18.00 -11.79
C GLU A 127 10.43 16.62 -11.17
N VAL A 128 11.35 16.58 -10.21
CA VAL A 128 11.68 15.33 -9.50
C VAL A 128 10.56 15.00 -8.50
N PRO A 129 9.99 13.77 -8.50
CA PRO A 129 8.98 13.37 -7.54
C PRO A 129 9.47 13.53 -6.10
N CYS A 130 8.76 14.34 -5.31
CA CYS A 130 9.11 14.58 -3.91
C CYS A 130 8.77 13.37 -3.02
N GLU A 131 9.30 13.35 -1.79
CA GLU A 131 9.05 12.28 -0.82
C GLU A 131 7.55 12.04 -0.56
N HIS A 132 6.76 13.11 -0.35
CA HIS A 132 5.31 13.02 -0.12
C HIS A 132 4.61 12.28 -1.26
N SER A 133 4.97 12.57 -2.51
CA SER A 133 4.37 11.88 -3.67
C SER A 133 4.73 10.39 -3.75
N LYS A 134 5.95 10.01 -3.33
CA LYS A 134 6.38 8.60 -3.26
C LYS A 134 5.62 7.84 -2.17
N LEU A 135 5.51 8.43 -0.98
CA LEU A 135 4.73 7.90 0.14
C LEU A 135 3.25 7.76 -0.24
N TRP A 136 2.69 8.77 -0.90
CA TRP A 136 1.32 8.73 -1.39
C TRP A 136 1.08 7.56 -2.37
N LYS A 137 1.99 7.34 -3.33
CA LYS A 137 1.87 6.20 -4.27
C LYS A 137 1.93 4.85 -3.55
N CYS A 138 2.77 4.71 -2.53
CA CYS A 138 2.86 3.49 -1.71
C CYS A 138 1.58 3.28 -0.88
N ALA A 139 1.09 4.34 -0.23
CA ALA A 139 -0.17 4.31 0.52
C ALA A 139 -1.36 3.94 -0.39
N MET A 140 -1.43 4.53 -1.58
CA MET A 140 -2.46 4.19 -2.58
C MET A 140 -2.33 2.75 -3.07
N GLY A 141 -1.11 2.24 -3.20
CA GLY A 141 -0.85 0.83 -3.53
C GLY A 141 -1.43 -0.12 -2.47
N LEU A 142 -1.21 0.18 -1.19
CA LEU A 142 -1.79 -0.57 -0.09
C LEU A 142 -3.32 -0.46 -0.05
N VAL A 143 -3.88 0.72 -0.31
CA VAL A 143 -5.33 0.86 -0.41
C VAL A 143 -5.88 0.05 -1.57
N TYR A 144 -5.24 0.11 -2.73
CA TYR A 144 -5.62 -0.64 -3.92
C TYR A 144 -5.63 -2.15 -3.67
N SER A 145 -4.62 -2.68 -2.96
CA SER A 145 -4.64 -4.11 -2.61
C SER A 145 -5.82 -4.46 -1.73
N TYR A 146 -6.16 -3.65 -0.72
CA TYR A 146 -7.32 -3.90 0.13
C TYR A 146 -8.66 -3.81 -0.61
N VAL A 147 -8.80 -2.88 -1.57
CA VAL A 147 -9.99 -2.80 -2.45
C VAL A 147 -10.18 -4.12 -3.21
N ALA A 148 -9.10 -4.80 -3.60
CA ALA A 148 -9.16 -6.08 -4.30
C ALA A 148 -9.27 -7.30 -3.35
N LEU A 149 -8.61 -7.26 -2.19
CA LEU A 149 -8.65 -8.31 -1.16
C LEU A 149 -10.04 -8.41 -0.51
N VAL A 150 -10.70 -7.27 -0.27
CA VAL A 150 -11.95 -7.17 0.50
C VAL A 150 -13.12 -6.77 -0.41
N ALA A 151 -13.42 -7.64 -1.36
CA ALA A 151 -14.43 -7.39 -2.38
C ALA A 151 -15.86 -7.72 -1.91
N HIS A 152 -16.02 -8.76 -1.10
CA HIS A 152 -17.31 -9.24 -0.61
C HIS A 152 -17.42 -9.10 0.91
N GLU A 153 -18.64 -9.22 1.43
CA GLU A 153 -18.90 -9.21 2.87
C GLU A 153 -18.23 -10.39 3.59
N SER A 154 -18.10 -11.55 2.93
CA SER A 154 -17.30 -12.66 3.44
C SER A 154 -15.82 -12.32 3.56
N ASP A 155 -15.25 -11.62 2.57
CA ASP A 155 -13.87 -11.12 2.65
C ASP A 155 -13.72 -10.12 3.79
N PHE A 156 -14.71 -9.27 4.02
CA PHE A 156 -14.72 -8.31 5.11
C PHE A 156 -14.72 -9.01 6.48
N ALA A 157 -15.54 -10.05 6.64
CA ALA A 157 -15.55 -10.86 7.84
C ALA A 157 -14.19 -11.57 8.07
N ILE A 158 -13.55 -12.06 7.01
CA ILE A 158 -12.19 -12.63 7.08
C ILE A 158 -11.16 -11.56 7.47
N ALA A 159 -11.26 -10.36 6.90
CA ALA A 159 -10.36 -9.26 7.24
C ALA A 159 -10.46 -8.89 8.73
N GLN A 160 -11.67 -8.85 9.29
CA GLN A 160 -11.88 -8.60 10.73
C GLN A 160 -11.37 -9.75 11.60
N SER A 161 -11.64 -11.00 11.22
CA SER A 161 -11.19 -12.16 12.01
C SER A 161 -9.67 -12.23 12.12
N HIS A 162 -8.95 -11.83 11.07
CA HIS A 162 -7.48 -11.74 11.04
C HIS A 162 -6.92 -10.38 11.50
N LYS A 163 -7.75 -9.46 12.00
CA LYS A 163 -7.34 -8.11 12.45
C LYS A 163 -6.64 -7.28 11.37
N LEU A 164 -6.98 -7.51 10.11
CA LEU A 164 -6.47 -6.76 8.96
C LEU A 164 -7.15 -5.40 8.83
N VAL A 165 -8.36 -5.25 9.35
CA VAL A 165 -9.11 -3.99 9.46
C VAL A 165 -9.64 -3.83 10.89
N PRO A 166 -10.04 -2.62 11.32
CA PRO A 166 -10.57 -2.42 12.68
C PRO A 166 -11.85 -3.23 12.93
N ASP A 167 -11.96 -3.83 14.11
CA ASP A 167 -13.17 -4.55 14.55
C ASP A 167 -14.41 -3.65 14.61
N SER A 168 -14.21 -2.35 14.83
CA SER A 168 -15.28 -1.36 14.88
C SER A 168 -15.74 -0.87 13.51
N LEU A 169 -15.01 -1.20 12.44
CA LEU A 169 -15.38 -0.81 11.08
C LEU A 169 -16.54 -1.67 10.61
N GLU A 170 -17.59 -1.07 10.04
CA GLU A 170 -18.69 -1.80 9.43
C GLU A 170 -18.51 -1.96 7.91
N PHE A 171 -19.14 -2.98 7.32
CA PHE A 171 -19.04 -3.22 5.88
C PHE A 171 -19.63 -2.07 5.05
N HIS A 172 -20.65 -1.36 5.55
CA HIS A 172 -21.16 -0.15 4.91
C HIS A 172 -20.11 0.97 4.87
N GLU A 173 -19.40 1.20 5.97
CA GLU A 173 -18.32 2.19 6.04
C GLU A 173 -17.14 1.80 5.13
N TRP A 174 -16.84 0.51 5.02
CA TRP A 174 -15.87 -0.01 4.06
C TRP A 174 -16.27 0.33 2.62
N LYS A 175 -17.54 0.13 2.23
CA LYS A 175 -18.03 0.51 0.89
C LYS A 175 -17.88 2.02 0.63
N LEU A 176 -18.21 2.86 1.61
CA LEU A 176 -18.04 4.32 1.51
C LEU A 176 -16.56 4.70 1.35
N PHE A 177 -15.67 4.03 2.10
CA PHE A 177 -14.24 4.20 1.95
C PHE A 177 -13.77 3.83 0.54
N VAL A 178 -14.16 2.66 0.03
CA VAL A 178 -13.80 2.18 -1.31
C VAL A 178 -14.29 3.15 -2.40
N ASP A 179 -15.56 3.57 -2.34
CA ASP A 179 -16.14 4.54 -3.28
C ASP A 179 -15.34 5.85 -3.34
N ARG A 180 -15.05 6.41 -2.15
CA ARG A 180 -14.24 7.62 -2.00
C ARG A 180 -12.83 7.49 -2.58
N MET A 181 -12.21 6.32 -2.44
CA MET A 181 -10.86 6.07 -2.96
C MET A 181 -10.87 5.83 -4.48
N LEU A 182 -11.90 5.17 -5.01
CA LEU A 182 -12.00 4.85 -6.44
C LEU A 182 -12.25 6.08 -7.33
N ARG A 183 -12.93 7.13 -6.84
CA ARG A 183 -13.23 8.39 -7.58
C ARG A 183 -13.56 8.18 -9.07
N GLY A 184 -14.46 7.24 -9.39
CA GLY A 184 -14.81 6.90 -10.78
C GLY A 184 -14.03 5.72 -11.40
N GLY A 185 -13.36 4.90 -10.59
CA GLY A 185 -12.92 3.54 -10.97
C GLY A 185 -11.46 3.40 -11.43
N LYS A 186 -10.59 4.38 -11.19
CA LYS A 186 -9.21 4.37 -11.74
C LYS A 186 -8.12 4.51 -10.67
N LEU A 187 -7.87 3.46 -9.89
CA LEU A 187 -6.73 3.42 -8.96
C LEU A 187 -5.42 2.98 -9.61
N TYR A 188 -5.47 2.17 -10.66
CA TYR A 188 -4.28 1.53 -11.22
C TYR A 188 -3.22 2.51 -11.74
N GLY A 189 -3.63 3.68 -12.25
CA GLY A 189 -2.71 4.74 -12.69
C GLY A 189 -2.09 5.55 -11.55
N GLN A 190 -2.53 5.32 -10.31
CA GLN A 190 -2.20 6.10 -9.12
C GLN A 190 -1.25 5.38 -8.14
N ILE A 191 -1.08 4.08 -8.29
CA ILE A 191 -0.31 3.25 -7.35
C ILE A 191 1.18 3.18 -7.69
N ASP A 192 1.98 2.81 -6.68
CA ASP A 192 3.34 2.34 -6.92
C ASP A 192 3.34 1.07 -7.79
N GLU A 193 4.35 0.94 -8.66
CA GLU A 193 4.44 -0.12 -9.66
C GLU A 193 4.42 -1.52 -9.04
N ARG A 194 5.00 -1.70 -7.85
CA ARG A 194 5.01 -3.00 -7.19
C ARG A 194 3.61 -3.58 -6.99
N PHE A 195 2.62 -2.74 -6.71
CA PHE A 195 1.25 -3.19 -6.46
C PHE A 195 0.51 -3.63 -7.73
N THR A 196 1.09 -3.40 -8.90
CA THR A 196 0.53 -3.83 -10.19
C THR A 196 0.71 -5.33 -10.44
N TYR A 197 1.69 -5.95 -9.76
CA TYR A 197 1.98 -7.38 -9.82
C TYR A 197 1.25 -8.19 -8.74
N GLY A 198 0.44 -7.53 -7.89
CA GLY A 198 -0.37 -8.19 -6.87
C GLY A 198 0.47 -9.07 -5.94
N GLU A 199 0.26 -10.37 -6.04
CA GLU A 199 0.89 -11.39 -5.20
C GLU A 199 2.19 -11.91 -5.83
N LEU A 200 3.27 -11.95 -5.05
CA LEU A 200 4.56 -12.44 -5.50
C LEU A 200 5.02 -13.63 -4.65
N ASP A 201 5.62 -14.61 -5.33
CA ASP A 201 6.22 -15.77 -4.69
C ASP A 201 7.58 -15.38 -4.09
N LEU A 202 7.71 -15.54 -2.78
CA LEU A 202 8.93 -15.20 -2.03
C LEU A 202 10.12 -16.08 -2.43
N ALA A 203 9.89 -17.36 -2.73
CA ALA A 203 10.97 -18.25 -3.15
C ALA A 203 11.56 -17.78 -4.49
N ARG A 204 10.69 -17.38 -5.43
CA ARG A 204 11.13 -16.81 -6.71
C ARG A 204 11.80 -15.46 -6.54
N LEU A 205 11.30 -14.62 -5.62
CA LEU A 205 11.91 -13.33 -5.28
C LEU A 205 13.34 -13.51 -4.77
N ASN A 206 13.56 -14.44 -3.84
CA ASN A 206 14.88 -14.72 -3.29
C ASN A 206 15.87 -15.18 -4.37
N THR A 207 15.42 -15.94 -5.38
CA THR A 207 16.27 -16.38 -6.50
C THR A 207 16.81 -15.23 -7.36
N VAL A 208 16.10 -14.11 -7.46
CA VAL A 208 16.53 -12.95 -8.29
C VAL A 208 17.21 -11.84 -7.50
N MET A 209 17.14 -11.91 -6.16
CA MET A 209 17.80 -10.98 -5.24
C MET A 209 19.16 -11.48 -4.73
N MET A 210 19.50 -12.75 -4.98
CA MET A 210 20.83 -13.35 -4.75
C MET A 210 21.69 -13.26 -6.00
#